data_AF-A0A660KMW4-F1
#
_entry.id   AF-A0A660KMW4-F1
#
_cell.length_a   1.000
_cell.length_b   1.000
_cell.length_c   1.000
_cell.angle_alpha   90.00
_cell.angle_beta   90.00
_cell.angle_gamma   90.00
#
_symmetry.space_group_name_H-M   'P 1'
#
loop_
_entity.id
_entity.type
_entity.pdbx_description
1 polymer ?
#
loop_
_entity_poly.entity_id
_entity_poly.type
_entity_poly.pdbx_seq_one_letter_code
_entity_poly.pdbx_strand_id
1 'polypeptide(L)'
;MQELNRFRLFSMASEPKDSPANNPGLQATPDEATKGYFMQQTMFRIKDPKLSLDFYSRVLGMSLLKRLDFPEMKFSLYFLGYEDPASAPSNAVDRTVWTFSQKATIELTHNWGTESDPEFKGYHNGNSEPRGFGHWNHC
;
A
#
# COMPACT_ATOMS: atom_id res chain seq x y z
N MET A 1 -51.55 25.68 -38.98
CA MET A 1 -50.34 25.24 -39.70
C MET A 1 -49.20 25.18 -38.70
N GLN A 2 -48.84 23.95 -38.33
CA GLN A 2 -47.58 23.47 -37.75
C GLN A 2 -47.03 24.05 -36.42
N GLU A 3 -47.36 23.31 -35.34
CA GLU A 3 -46.45 22.80 -34.30
C GLU A 3 -44.95 22.98 -34.61
N LEU A 4 -44.27 23.93 -33.94
CA LEU A 4 -42.81 23.95 -33.91
C LEU A 4 -42.35 23.05 -32.76
N ASN A 5 -42.08 21.82 -33.15
CA ASN A 5 -41.73 20.68 -32.34
C ASN A 5 -40.57 20.97 -31.38
N ARG A 6 -40.80 20.63 -30.12
CA ARG A 6 -39.92 20.76 -28.97
C ARG A 6 -38.74 19.79 -29.07
N PHE A 7 -37.76 20.07 -29.94
CA PHE A 7 -36.50 19.33 -29.94
C PHE A 7 -35.58 19.83 -28.82
N ARG A 8 -35.87 19.38 -27.59
CA ARG A 8 -34.81 19.23 -26.59
C ARG A 8 -33.88 18.15 -27.13
N LEU A 9 -32.69 18.55 -27.60
CA LEU A 9 -31.57 17.63 -27.73
C LEU A 9 -31.33 17.03 -26.35
N PHE A 10 -31.80 15.80 -26.13
CA PHE A 10 -31.32 14.98 -25.04
C PHE A 10 -29.90 14.59 -25.40
N SER A 11 -28.92 15.32 -24.85
CA SER A 11 -27.56 14.82 -24.76
C SER A 11 -27.61 13.54 -23.94
N MET A 12 -27.57 12.39 -24.62
CA MET A 12 -27.34 11.08 -24.02
C MET A 12 -25.85 11.01 -23.68
N ALA A 13 -25.39 11.83 -22.74
CA ALA A 13 -24.09 11.60 -22.14
C ALA A 13 -24.21 10.27 -21.39
N SER A 14 -23.64 9.22 -21.95
CA SER A 14 -23.46 7.95 -21.25
C SER A 14 -22.81 8.22 -19.90
N GLU A 15 -23.26 7.54 -18.86
CA GLU A 15 -22.66 7.69 -17.53
C GLU A 15 -21.13 7.45 -17.55
N PRO A 16 -20.36 8.09 -16.65
CA PRO A 16 -18.92 7.88 -16.56
C PRO A 16 -18.57 6.41 -16.36
N LYS A 17 -17.44 5.95 -16.93
CA LYS A 17 -16.96 4.57 -16.76
C LYS A 17 -16.77 4.18 -15.29
N ASP A 18 -16.57 5.15 -14.42
CA ASP A 18 -16.30 4.96 -13.00
C ASP A 18 -17.58 5.02 -12.14
N SER A 19 -18.77 5.15 -12.77
CA SER A 19 -20.05 5.18 -12.06
C SER A 19 -20.43 3.79 -11.52
N PRO A 20 -21.22 3.71 -10.42
CA PRO A 20 -21.76 2.44 -9.95
C PRO A 20 -22.60 1.69 -10.98
N ALA A 21 -23.30 2.40 -11.88
CA ALA A 21 -24.08 1.75 -12.93
C ALA A 21 -23.21 1.00 -13.94
N ASN A 22 -22.00 1.53 -14.19
CA ASN A 22 -21.01 0.90 -15.07
C ASN A 22 -20.05 -0.06 -14.33
N ASN A 23 -20.11 -0.13 -12.99
CA ASN A 23 -19.30 -1.01 -12.15
C ASN A 23 -20.17 -1.77 -11.14
N PRO A 24 -20.90 -2.82 -11.57
CA PRO A 24 -21.79 -3.58 -10.69
C PRO A 24 -21.08 -4.09 -9.43
N GLY A 25 -21.67 -3.82 -8.27
CA GLY A 25 -21.12 -4.17 -6.95
C GLY A 25 -20.40 -3.04 -6.23
N LEU A 26 -20.07 -1.93 -6.92
CA LEU A 26 -19.52 -0.73 -6.29
C LEU A 26 -20.59 -0.02 -5.45
N GLN A 27 -20.32 0.14 -4.15
CA GLN A 27 -21.17 0.89 -3.23
C GLN A 27 -20.63 2.30 -3.04
N ALA A 28 -21.47 3.32 -3.25
CA ALA A 28 -21.06 4.73 -3.14
C ALA A 28 -20.99 5.23 -1.69
N THR A 29 -21.64 4.53 -0.76
CA THR A 29 -21.73 4.91 0.66
C THR A 29 -21.13 3.81 1.53
N PRO A 30 -19.99 4.07 2.19
CA PRO A 30 -19.46 3.17 3.21
C PRO A 30 -20.39 3.04 4.41
N ASP A 31 -20.26 1.94 5.15
CA ASP A 31 -20.95 1.76 6.44
C ASP A 31 -20.41 2.74 7.48
N GLU A 32 -21.29 3.39 8.25
CA GLU A 32 -20.89 4.36 9.29
C GLU A 32 -19.95 3.76 10.35
N ALA A 33 -20.03 2.45 10.62
CA ALA A 33 -19.14 1.77 11.55
C ALA A 33 -17.67 1.75 11.08
N THR A 34 -17.43 1.89 9.77
CA THR A 34 -16.08 1.90 9.18
C THR A 34 -15.54 3.31 8.91
N LYS A 35 -16.30 4.33 9.32
CA LYS A 35 -15.94 5.72 9.11
C LYS A 35 -14.63 6.06 9.81
N GLY A 36 -13.68 6.60 9.04
CA GLY A 36 -12.35 6.96 9.53
C GLY A 36 -11.32 5.84 9.44
N TYR A 37 -11.69 4.62 9.06
CA TYR A 37 -10.72 3.58 8.72
C TYR A 37 -9.95 3.99 7.46
N PHE A 38 -8.69 3.59 7.38
CA PHE A 38 -7.86 3.81 6.21
C PHE A 38 -6.89 2.64 6.03
N MET A 39 -6.45 2.42 4.78
CA MET A 39 -5.41 1.44 4.49
C MET A 39 -4.07 2.00 4.94
N GLN A 40 -3.63 1.57 6.12
CA GLN A 40 -2.41 2.06 6.75
C GLN A 40 -1.18 1.47 6.04
N GLN A 41 -1.09 0.15 5.91
CA GLN A 41 0.11 -0.53 5.41
C GLN A 41 -0.17 -1.69 4.47
N THR A 42 0.81 -1.95 3.60
CA THR A 42 0.97 -3.24 2.91
C THR A 42 2.32 -3.84 3.32
N MET A 43 2.32 -5.10 3.72
CA MET A 43 3.53 -5.78 4.19
C MET A 43 4.12 -6.71 3.13
N PHE A 44 5.43 -6.61 2.94
CA PHE A 44 6.23 -7.53 2.14
C PHE A 44 7.38 -8.10 2.95
N ARG A 45 7.64 -9.40 2.79
CA ARG A 45 8.86 -10.00 3.31
C ARG A 45 10.00 -9.77 2.32
N ILE A 46 11.14 -9.35 2.84
CA ILE A 46 12.32 -9.01 2.07
C ILE A 46 13.52 -9.87 2.49
N LYS A 47 14.34 -10.25 1.51
CA LYS A 47 15.55 -11.04 1.74
C LYS A 47 16.68 -10.19 2.33
N ASP A 48 16.97 -9.05 1.70
CA ASP A 48 18.06 -8.17 2.10
C ASP A 48 17.56 -6.73 2.28
N PRO A 49 17.52 -6.20 3.52
CA PRO A 49 17.06 -4.85 3.79
C PRO A 49 17.94 -3.78 3.14
N LYS A 50 19.23 -4.04 2.89
CA LYS A 50 20.10 -3.06 2.24
C LYS A 50 19.65 -2.78 0.82
N LEU A 51 19.39 -3.83 0.04
CA LEU A 51 18.93 -3.70 -1.34
C LEU A 51 17.52 -3.12 -1.40
N SER A 52 16.62 -3.58 -0.53
CA SER A 52 15.25 -3.06 -0.50
C SER A 52 15.20 -1.60 -0.08
N LEU A 53 15.91 -1.19 0.97
CA LEU A 53 15.93 0.20 1.41
C LEU A 53 16.50 1.12 0.33
N ASP A 54 17.56 0.73 -0.37
CA ASP A 54 18.09 1.51 -1.51
C ASP A 54 17.03 1.66 -2.61
N PHE A 55 16.37 0.57 -3.01
CA PHE A 55 15.33 0.62 -4.04
C PHE A 55 14.16 1.53 -3.63
N TYR A 56 13.54 1.28 -2.48
CA TYR A 56 12.35 2.05 -2.07
C TYR A 56 12.68 3.51 -1.75
N SER A 57 13.88 3.81 -1.24
CA SER A 57 14.26 5.20 -0.95
C SER A 57 14.80 5.95 -2.16
N ARG A 58 15.83 5.43 -2.84
CA ARG A 58 16.50 6.15 -3.92
C ARG A 58 15.75 6.05 -5.25
N VAL A 59 15.17 4.90 -5.58
CA VAL A 59 14.49 4.70 -6.86
C VAL A 59 13.04 5.14 -6.79
N LEU A 60 12.33 4.78 -5.72
CA LEU A 60 10.91 5.13 -5.55
C LEU A 60 10.67 6.42 -4.76
N GLY A 61 11.69 6.98 -4.10
CA GLY A 61 11.57 8.26 -3.39
C GLY A 61 10.85 8.18 -2.04
N MET A 62 10.76 7.00 -1.42
CA MET A 62 10.12 6.84 -0.11
C MET A 62 11.09 7.13 1.04
N SER A 63 10.54 7.59 2.15
CA SER A 63 11.29 7.84 3.38
C SER A 63 11.12 6.71 4.37
N LEU A 64 12.20 6.34 5.07
CA LEU A 64 12.11 5.45 6.24
C LEU A 64 11.49 6.21 7.42
N LEU A 65 10.30 5.81 7.83
CA LEU A 65 9.52 6.45 8.90
C LEU A 65 9.90 5.88 10.28
N LYS A 66 10.00 4.54 10.35
CA LYS A 66 10.30 3.80 11.57
C LYS A 66 11.01 2.48 11.25
N ARG A 67 11.94 2.08 12.12
CA ARG A 67 12.45 0.71 12.22
C ARG A 67 12.07 0.14 13.58
N LEU A 68 11.63 -1.11 13.62
CA LEU A 68 11.39 -1.87 14.83
C LEU A 68 12.18 -3.18 14.74
N ASP A 69 12.98 -3.46 15.77
CA ASP A 69 13.81 -4.66 15.85
C ASP A 69 13.25 -5.58 16.95
N PHE A 70 13.09 -6.87 16.66
CA PHE A 70 12.57 -7.87 17.60
C PHE A 70 13.61 -8.99 17.80
N PRO A 71 14.61 -8.80 18.69
CA PRO A 71 15.74 -9.72 18.83
C PRO A 71 15.35 -11.14 19.24
N GLU A 72 14.35 -11.29 20.13
CA GLU A 72 13.87 -12.60 20.58
C GLU A 72 13.28 -13.43 19.44
N MET A 73 12.67 -12.76 18.46
CA MET A 73 12.04 -13.39 17.29
C MET A 73 12.90 -13.32 16.02
N LYS A 74 14.08 -12.68 16.09
CA LYS A 74 15.04 -12.52 15.00
C LYS A 74 14.46 -11.94 13.71
N PHE A 75 13.69 -10.87 13.81
CA PHE A 75 13.26 -10.10 12.65
C PHE A 75 13.25 -8.59 12.92
N SER A 76 13.28 -7.82 11.83
CA SER A 76 13.14 -6.37 11.82
C SER A 76 12.02 -5.95 10.88
N LEU A 77 11.33 -4.87 11.24
CA LEU A 77 10.30 -4.22 10.43
C LEU A 77 10.79 -2.83 10.02
N TYR A 78 10.66 -2.50 8.73
CA TYR A 78 10.98 -1.19 8.18
C TYR A 78 9.73 -0.58 7.57
N PHE A 79 9.29 0.56 8.10
CA PHE A 79 8.10 1.27 7.63
C PHE A 79 8.53 2.40 6.72
N LEU A 80 8.14 2.35 5.45
CA LEU A 80 8.42 3.38 4.45
C LEU A 80 7.13 4.06 3.99
N GLY A 81 7.21 5.35 3.67
CA GLY A 81 6.08 6.13 3.16
C GLY A 81 6.54 7.41 2.45
N TYR A 82 5.62 8.10 1.80
CA TYR A 82 5.86 9.40 1.15
C TYR A 82 5.67 10.57 2.11
N GLU A 83 6.18 10.44 3.33
CA GLU A 83 6.11 11.46 4.37
C GLU A 83 7.49 12.03 4.63
N ASP A 84 7.54 13.28 5.13
CA ASP A 84 8.78 13.92 5.55
C ASP A 84 9.16 13.49 6.98
N PRO A 85 10.26 12.74 7.19
CA PRO A 85 10.69 12.32 8.52
C PRO A 85 11.07 13.48 9.44
N ALA A 86 11.31 14.69 8.93
CA ALA A 86 11.58 15.89 9.72
C ALA A 86 10.31 16.42 10.41
N SER A 87 9.13 16.11 9.89
CA SER A 87 7.84 16.43 10.51
C SER A 87 7.46 15.47 11.66
N ALA A 88 8.12 14.31 11.73
CA ALA A 88 7.81 13.30 12.70
C ALA A 88 8.31 13.69 14.11
N PRO A 89 7.56 13.36 15.17
CA PRO A 89 8.00 13.57 16.54
C PRO A 89 9.37 12.96 16.83
N SER A 90 10.13 13.60 17.74
CA SER A 90 11.42 13.10 18.20
C SER A 90 11.29 12.00 19.26
N ASN A 91 10.23 12.07 20.07
CA ASN A 91 9.92 11.04 21.06
C ASN A 91 9.61 9.70 20.36
N ALA A 92 10.18 8.61 20.85
CA ALA A 92 10.07 7.30 20.21
C ALA A 92 8.63 6.76 20.17
N VAL A 93 7.83 7.00 21.21
CA VAL A 93 6.42 6.57 21.31
C VAL A 93 5.58 7.40 20.37
N ASP A 94 5.71 8.72 20.42
CA ASP A 94 4.93 9.63 19.56
C ASP A 94 5.27 9.42 18.08
N ARG A 95 6.53 9.14 17.75
CA ARG A 95 6.93 8.77 16.39
C ARG A 95 6.27 7.47 15.93
N THR A 96 6.08 6.51 16.83
CA THR A 96 5.38 5.26 16.51
C THR A 96 3.91 5.53 16.22
N VAL A 97 3.23 6.32 17.07
CA VAL A 97 1.84 6.74 16.84
C VAL A 97 1.71 7.50 15.52
N TRP A 98 2.62 8.44 15.27
CA TRP A 98 2.67 9.19 14.02
C TRP A 98 2.84 8.27 12.82
N THR A 99 3.78 7.33 12.85
CA THR A 99 4.04 6.39 11.75
C THR A 99 2.80 5.56 11.42
N PHE A 100 2.14 4.98 12.44
CA PHE A 100 0.94 4.18 12.25
C PHE A 100 -0.32 5.00 11.93
N SER A 101 -0.23 6.33 11.98
CA SER A 101 -1.29 7.22 11.51
C SER A 101 -1.13 7.60 10.03
N GLN A 102 -0.01 7.21 9.38
CA GLN A 102 0.24 7.50 7.96
C GLN A 102 -0.47 6.49 7.06
N LYS A 103 -1.03 6.98 5.95
CA LYS A 103 -1.71 6.15 4.95
C LYS A 103 -0.70 5.52 3.99
N ALA A 104 -1.06 4.37 3.43
CA ALA A 104 -0.33 3.75 2.33
C ALA A 104 1.19 3.54 2.57
N THR A 105 1.58 3.18 3.79
CA THR A 105 2.96 2.80 4.09
C THR A 105 3.29 1.41 3.57
N ILE A 106 4.56 1.16 3.28
CA ILE A 106 5.11 -0.16 2.99
C ILE A 106 5.83 -0.66 4.23
N GLU A 107 5.39 -1.80 4.75
CA GLU A 107 6.08 -2.53 5.82
C GLU A 107 6.98 -3.60 5.19
N LEU A 108 8.29 -3.47 5.34
CA LEU A 108 9.24 -4.49 4.93
C LEU A 108 9.65 -5.33 6.13
N THR A 109 9.30 -6.62 6.13
CA THR A 109 9.69 -7.57 7.16
C THR A 109 10.93 -8.32 6.73
N HIS A 110 12.01 -8.20 7.49
CA HIS A 110 13.26 -8.92 7.28
C HIS A 110 13.46 -9.96 8.38
N ASN A 111 13.47 -11.24 8.02
CA ASN A 111 13.90 -12.30 8.94
C ASN A 111 15.43 -12.40 8.87
N TRP A 112 16.09 -12.30 10.02
CA TRP A 112 17.54 -12.19 10.07
C TRP A 112 18.23 -13.44 9.52
N GLY A 113 19.28 -13.25 8.73
CA GLY A 113 20.09 -14.31 8.13
C GLY A 113 19.63 -14.77 6.75
N THR A 114 18.42 -14.40 6.31
CA THR A 114 17.92 -14.76 4.97
C THR A 114 18.75 -14.16 3.83
N GLU A 115 19.39 -13.02 4.05
CA GLU A 115 20.32 -12.35 3.14
C GLU A 115 21.58 -13.16 2.86
N SER A 116 22.03 -13.97 3.83
CA SER A 116 23.28 -14.73 3.77
C SER A 116 23.06 -16.23 3.57
N ASP A 117 21.81 -16.69 3.53
CA ASP A 117 21.48 -18.09 3.33
C ASP A 117 21.47 -18.44 1.82
N PRO A 118 22.42 -19.26 1.34
CA PRO A 118 22.47 -19.68 -0.06
C PRO A 118 21.33 -20.66 -0.42
N GLU A 119 20.77 -21.37 0.56
CA GLU A 119 19.65 -22.30 0.38
C GLU A 119 18.29 -21.59 0.43
N PHE A 120 18.26 -20.30 0.77
CA PHE A 120 17.04 -19.50 0.79
C PHE A 120 16.53 -19.26 -0.63
N LYS A 121 15.52 -20.04 -1.03
CA LYS A 121 14.87 -20.00 -2.36
C LYS A 121 13.95 -18.79 -2.58
N GLY A 122 13.91 -17.85 -1.64
CA GLY A 122 13.01 -16.70 -1.65
C GLY A 122 11.72 -16.96 -0.87
N TYR A 123 11.00 -15.88 -0.58
CA TYR A 123 9.65 -15.97 -0.05
C TYR A 123 8.67 -16.38 -1.16
N HIS A 124 7.61 -17.09 -0.80
CA HIS A 124 6.53 -17.42 -1.72
C HIS A 124 5.98 -16.13 -2.34
N ASN A 125 6.24 -15.96 -3.64
CA ASN A 125 5.84 -14.78 -4.40
C ASN A 125 4.44 -14.95 -5.02
N GLY A 126 3.72 -16.02 -4.71
CA GLY A 126 2.39 -16.32 -5.26
C GLY A 126 2.34 -16.65 -6.76
N ASN A 127 3.46 -16.52 -7.49
CA ASN A 127 3.59 -16.87 -8.91
C ASN A 127 3.90 -18.36 -9.12
N SER A 128 4.31 -19.05 -8.05
CA SER A 128 4.55 -20.49 -7.99
C SER A 128 3.72 -21.11 -6.87
N GLU A 129 3.39 -22.41 -6.97
CA GLU A 129 2.51 -23.10 -6.02
C GLU A 129 3.04 -23.04 -4.56
N PRO A 130 2.16 -22.81 -3.56
CA PRO A 130 0.75 -22.44 -3.68
C PRO A 130 0.58 -20.97 -4.14
N ARG A 131 -0.26 -20.75 -5.15
CA ARG A 131 -0.49 -19.42 -5.75
C ARG A 131 -1.22 -18.48 -4.77
N GLY A 132 -0.76 -17.24 -4.66
CA GLY A 132 -1.19 -16.21 -3.70
C GLY A 132 -0.98 -14.80 -4.26
N PHE A 133 -0.82 -13.74 -3.45
CA PHE A 133 -0.70 -12.32 -3.85
C PHE A 133 0.52 -11.95 -4.74
N GLY A 134 0.74 -12.67 -5.85
CA GLY A 134 1.87 -12.51 -6.75
C GLY A 134 1.60 -11.53 -7.88
N HIS A 135 1.49 -10.24 -7.58
CA HIS A 135 1.47 -9.21 -8.63
C HIS A 135 2.39 -8.00 -8.33
N TRP A 136 3.10 -7.96 -7.19
CA TRP A 136 3.92 -6.80 -6.78
C TRP A 136 5.34 -7.14 -6.29
N ASN A 137 5.99 -8.19 -6.80
CA ASN A 137 7.42 -8.40 -6.55
C ASN A 137 8.20 -8.21 -7.85
N HIS A 138 8.91 -7.08 -7.96
CA HIS A 138 10.11 -7.01 -8.79
C HIS A 138 11.17 -7.94 -8.19
N CYS A 139 11.86 -8.65 -9.08
CA CYS A 139 12.89 -9.64 -8.83
C CYS A 139 14.02 -9.19 -7.90
#